data_AF-A0A556TPP9-F1
#
_entry.id   AF-A0A556TPP9-F1
#
_cell.length_a   1.000
_cell.length_b   1.000
_cell.length_c   1.000
_cell.angle_alpha   90.00
_cell.angle_beta   90.00
_cell.angle_gamma   90.00
#
_symmetry.space_group_name_H-M   'P 1'
#
loop_
_entity.id
_entity.type
_entity.pdbx_description
1 polymer ?
#
loop_
_entity_poly.entity_id
_entity_poly.type
_entity_poly.pdbx_seq_one_letter_code
_entity_poly.pdbx_strand_id
1 'polypeptide(L)'
;MAASRGAVVLKTVKKIVVQFCPFESNVRSTRDFLVLVGSEKAKATNINCEVTAEVKHNRSEPVIDITFSVGFATRQVGNRTKPNFILSVDDQGLICMKSQSTFKTTEIKFKLNEAFEETTADDRKTTTVVTLENGKLLQKQTWDGKETTLEREVTDGKLIATCKMGDVVAVRTYVKEA
;
A
#
# COMPACT_ATOMS: atom_id res chain seq x y z
N MET A 1 29.21 -10.08 -23.72
CA MET A 1 27.79 -9.91 -24.06
C MET A 1 27.26 -8.72 -23.30
N ALA A 2 26.84 -7.65 -23.98
CA ALA A 2 26.28 -6.47 -23.32
C ALA A 2 24.87 -6.80 -22.82
N ALA A 3 24.66 -6.80 -21.51
CA ALA A 3 23.33 -6.89 -20.94
C ALA A 3 22.50 -5.72 -21.48
N SER A 4 21.39 -6.01 -22.16
CA SER A 4 20.46 -5.00 -22.63
C SER A 4 20.05 -4.13 -21.45
N ARG A 5 20.35 -2.82 -21.50
CA ARG A 5 19.92 -1.85 -20.49
C ARG A 5 18.40 -1.69 -20.59
N GLY A 6 17.68 -2.59 -19.91
CA GLY A 6 16.23 -2.46 -19.73
C GLY A 6 15.92 -1.11 -19.06
N ALA A 7 14.81 -0.48 -19.47
CA ALA A 7 14.37 0.74 -18.84
C ALA A 7 14.05 0.50 -17.36
N VAL A 8 14.58 1.33 -16.46
CA VAL A 8 14.29 1.26 -15.02
C VAL A 8 12.90 1.84 -14.79
N VAL A 9 12.04 1.08 -14.10
CA VAL A 9 10.64 1.43 -13.83
C VAL A 9 10.41 1.49 -12.31
N LEU A 10 9.96 2.64 -11.80
CA LEU A 10 9.80 2.97 -10.38
C LEU A 10 8.34 2.92 -9.89
N LYS A 11 7.41 2.37 -10.68
CA LYS A 11 5.96 2.37 -10.42
C LYS A 11 5.54 1.95 -9.00
N THR A 12 6.31 1.07 -8.35
CA THR A 12 5.98 0.53 -7.02
C THR A 12 6.89 1.04 -5.91
N VAL A 13 7.85 1.90 -6.22
CA VAL A 13 8.87 2.38 -5.29
C VAL A 13 8.41 3.70 -4.67
N LYS A 14 8.39 3.75 -3.33
CA LYS A 14 8.08 4.96 -2.54
C LYS A 14 9.32 5.83 -2.37
N LYS A 15 10.44 5.22 -1.99
CA LYS A 15 11.68 5.91 -1.65
C LYS A 15 12.89 5.06 -1.99
N ILE A 16 13.93 5.69 -2.52
CA ILE A 16 15.26 5.10 -2.70
C ILE A 16 16.25 5.99 -1.96
N VAL A 17 16.99 5.42 -1.01
CA VAL A 17 18.10 6.10 -0.33
C VAL A 17 19.40 5.43 -0.73
N VAL A 18 20.27 6.19 -1.38
CA VAL A 18 21.59 5.73 -1.80
C VAL A 18 22.64 6.33 -0.86
N GLN A 19 23.09 5.53 0.10
CA GLN A 19 24.15 5.88 1.04
C GLN A 19 25.50 5.47 0.49
N PHE A 20 26.48 6.37 0.47
CA PHE A 20 27.86 6.02 0.09
C PHE A 20 28.90 6.97 0.69
N CYS A 21 30.10 6.45 0.95
CA CYS A 21 31.27 7.25 1.27
C CYS A 21 32.12 7.47 0.01
N PRO A 22 32.38 8.70 -0.48
CA PRO A 22 33.11 8.92 -1.74
C PRO A 22 34.54 8.36 -1.78
N PHE A 23 35.12 8.10 -0.61
CA PHE A 23 36.48 7.61 -0.42
C PHE A 23 36.56 6.09 -0.39
N GLU A 24 35.42 5.39 -0.46
CA GLU A 24 35.39 3.94 -0.55
C GLU A 24 35.60 3.42 -1.97
N SER A 25 36.23 2.25 -2.06
CA SER A 25 36.65 1.64 -3.34
C SER A 25 35.48 1.17 -4.20
N ASN A 26 34.34 0.82 -3.59
CA ASN A 26 33.19 0.18 -4.24
C ASN A 26 32.04 1.14 -4.63
N VAL A 27 32.30 2.44 -4.71
CA VAL A 27 31.25 3.48 -4.83
C VAL A 27 30.77 3.71 -6.26
N ARG A 28 31.55 3.30 -7.27
CA ARG A 28 31.26 3.58 -8.69
C ARG A 28 29.92 3.00 -9.12
N SER A 29 29.67 1.72 -8.84
CA SER A 29 28.43 1.04 -9.18
C SER A 29 27.21 1.67 -8.50
N THR A 30 27.37 2.13 -7.27
CA THR A 30 26.32 2.80 -6.49
C THR A 30 25.98 4.18 -7.06
N ARG A 31 26.97 4.92 -7.54
CA ARG A 31 26.76 6.19 -8.24
C ARG A 31 26.10 5.98 -9.60
N ASP A 32 26.49 4.95 -10.34
CA ASP A 32 25.86 4.61 -11.61
C ASP A 32 24.39 4.21 -11.41
N PHE A 33 24.10 3.45 -10.35
CA PHE A 33 22.72 3.14 -9.94
C PHE A 33 21.93 4.41 -9.63
N LEU A 34 22.47 5.32 -8.81
CA LEU A 34 21.84 6.59 -8.45
C LEU A 34 21.50 7.44 -9.70
N VAL A 35 22.41 7.49 -10.68
CA VAL A 35 22.17 8.20 -11.95
C VAL A 35 21.04 7.54 -12.74
N LEU A 36 20.99 6.20 -12.78
CA LEU A 36 19.94 5.47 -13.48
C LEU A 36 18.56 5.72 -12.86
N VAL A 37 18.43 5.56 -11.54
CA VAL A 37 17.14 5.74 -10.83
C VAL A 37 16.74 7.22 -10.71
N GLY A 38 17.70 8.13 -10.72
CA GLY A 38 17.47 9.58 -10.72
C GLY A 38 17.15 10.17 -12.09
N SER A 39 17.27 9.38 -13.17
CA SER A 39 17.02 9.86 -14.53
C SER A 39 15.57 10.28 -14.76
N GLU A 40 15.36 11.27 -15.64
CA GLU A 40 14.02 11.71 -16.05
C GLU A 40 13.15 10.56 -16.57
N LYS A 41 13.76 9.60 -17.28
CA LYS A 41 13.08 8.40 -17.76
C LYS A 41 12.55 7.53 -16.62
N ALA A 42 13.33 7.33 -15.57
CA ALA A 42 12.92 6.56 -14.40
C ALA A 42 11.87 7.34 -13.57
N LYS A 43 12.10 8.63 -13.33
CA LYS A 43 11.17 9.51 -12.59
C LYS A 43 9.81 9.65 -13.29
N ALA A 44 9.77 9.69 -14.63
CA ALA A 44 8.52 9.73 -15.39
C ALA A 44 7.63 8.50 -15.14
N THR A 45 8.20 7.36 -14.72
CA THR A 45 7.41 6.17 -14.39
C THR A 45 6.74 6.23 -13.01
N ASN A 46 7.22 7.11 -12.12
CA ASN A 46 6.62 7.41 -10.82
C ASN A 46 7.17 8.72 -10.25
N ILE A 47 6.44 9.82 -10.48
CA ILE A 47 6.81 11.16 -9.99
C ILE A 47 6.79 11.26 -8.45
N ASN A 48 6.10 10.35 -7.77
CA ASN A 48 5.99 10.33 -6.31
C ASN A 48 7.11 9.51 -5.64
N CYS A 49 8.02 8.90 -6.40
CA CYS A 49 9.17 8.19 -5.86
C CYS A 49 10.23 9.19 -5.40
N GLU A 50 10.52 9.23 -4.10
CA GLU A 50 11.61 10.04 -3.55
C GLU A 50 12.96 9.34 -3.79
N VAL A 51 13.91 9.98 -4.46
CA VAL A 51 15.26 9.44 -4.66
C VAL A 51 16.26 10.37 -3.99
N THR A 52 16.92 9.86 -2.94
CA THR A 52 17.79 10.67 -2.07
C THR A 52 19.17 10.04 -2.00
N ALA A 53 20.21 10.89 -2.05
CA ALA A 53 21.60 10.47 -1.89
C ALA A 53 22.11 10.93 -0.53
N GLU A 54 22.71 10.02 0.23
CA GLU A 54 23.30 10.29 1.53
C GLU A 54 24.81 10.06 1.47
N VAL A 55 25.56 11.15 1.37
CA VAL A 55 27.02 11.14 1.27
C VAL A 55 27.61 11.16 2.67
N LYS A 56 28.35 10.11 3.04
CA LYS A 56 29.00 9.96 4.35
C LYS A 56 30.52 10.13 4.25
N HIS A 57 31.18 10.55 5.33
CA HIS A 57 32.65 10.62 5.43
C HIS A 57 33.17 9.70 6.54
N ASN A 58 32.81 8.42 6.47
CA ASN A 58 33.08 7.44 7.53
C ASN A 58 33.61 6.10 7.00
N ARG A 59 33.95 6.02 5.71
CA ARG A 59 34.39 4.78 5.05
C ARG A 59 33.38 3.62 5.15
N SER A 60 32.10 3.92 5.36
CA SER A 60 31.08 2.88 5.35
C SER A 60 30.89 2.35 3.94
N GLU A 61 30.66 1.04 3.84
CA GLU A 61 30.23 0.41 2.59
C GLU A 61 28.97 1.10 2.04
N PRO A 62 28.83 1.19 0.72
CA PRO A 62 27.64 1.77 0.11
C PRO A 62 26.41 0.92 0.39
N VAL A 63 25.32 1.56 0.78
CA VAL A 63 24.03 0.91 1.05
C VAL A 63 22.97 1.53 0.14
N ILE A 64 22.16 0.69 -0.50
CA ILE A 64 21.00 1.12 -1.29
C ILE A 64 19.76 0.60 -0.57
N ASP A 65 18.97 1.50 0.00
CA ASP A 65 17.69 1.21 0.63
C ASP A 65 16.55 1.54 -0.33
N ILE A 66 15.63 0.60 -0.54
CA ILE A 66 14.48 0.76 -1.45
C ILE A 66 13.21 0.46 -0.67
N THR A 67 12.43 1.50 -0.41
CA THR A 67 11.10 1.41 0.20
C THR A 67 10.04 1.32 -0.89
N PHE A 68 9.17 0.30 -0.82
CA PHE A 68 8.05 0.13 -1.76
C PHE A 68 6.72 0.65 -1.19
N SER A 69 5.82 1.10 -2.05
CA SER A 69 4.47 1.59 -1.69
C SER A 69 3.51 0.42 -1.40
N VAL A 70 3.69 -0.26 -0.27
CA VAL A 70 3.27 -1.66 0.04
C VAL A 70 4.30 -2.66 -0.51
N GLY A 71 5.04 -3.29 0.40
CA GLY A 71 6.15 -4.20 0.07
C GLY A 71 5.74 -5.34 -0.87
N PHE A 72 6.61 -5.72 -1.81
CA PHE A 72 6.36 -6.82 -2.75
C PHE A 72 5.97 -8.12 -2.03
N ALA A 73 6.64 -8.44 -0.92
CA ALA A 73 6.30 -9.59 -0.07
C ALA A 73 4.88 -9.48 0.49
N THR A 74 4.48 -8.33 1.04
CA THR A 74 3.13 -8.06 1.55
C THR A 74 2.08 -8.23 0.45
N ARG A 75 2.36 -7.78 -0.78
CA ARG A 75 1.48 -7.97 -1.94
C ARG A 75 1.33 -9.44 -2.33
N GLN A 76 2.44 -10.19 -2.38
CA GLN A 76 2.40 -11.62 -2.70
C GLN A 76 1.58 -12.41 -1.67
N VAL A 77 1.76 -12.10 -0.38
CA VAL A 77 0.98 -12.73 0.67
C VAL A 77 -0.49 -12.32 0.55
N GLY A 78 -0.80 -11.02 0.46
CA GLY A 78 -2.18 -10.51 0.35
C GLY A 78 -2.97 -11.04 -0.86
N ASN A 79 -2.29 -11.36 -1.97
CA ASN A 79 -2.89 -11.99 -3.14
C ASN A 79 -3.26 -13.46 -2.91
N ARG A 80 -2.49 -14.17 -2.09
CA ARG A 80 -2.72 -15.59 -1.77
C ARG A 80 -3.66 -15.78 -0.59
N THR A 81 -3.72 -14.78 0.29
CA THR A 81 -4.56 -14.81 1.49
C THR A 81 -6.04 -14.73 1.12
N LYS A 82 -6.83 -15.66 1.66
CA LYS A 82 -8.29 -15.64 1.65
C LYS A 82 -8.77 -15.30 3.07
N PRO A 83 -9.01 -14.02 3.39
CA PRO A 83 -9.44 -13.65 4.73
C PRO A 83 -10.91 -13.98 4.94
N ASN A 84 -11.26 -14.41 6.15
CA ASN A 84 -12.63 -14.44 6.63
C ASN A 84 -13.03 -13.02 7.02
N PHE A 85 -14.13 -12.55 6.44
CA PHE A 85 -14.68 -11.23 6.73
C PHE A 85 -15.89 -11.39 7.64
N ILE A 86 -15.80 -10.81 8.83
CA ILE A 86 -16.80 -10.90 9.88
C ILE A 86 -17.30 -9.49 10.16
N LEU A 87 -18.62 -9.31 10.11
CA LEU A 87 -19.31 -8.07 10.42
C LEU A 87 -20.25 -8.35 11.59
N SER A 88 -20.13 -7.57 12.66
CA SER A 88 -21.08 -7.62 13.78
C SER A 88 -21.51 -6.21 14.17
N VAL A 89 -22.70 -6.10 14.73
CA VAL A 89 -23.26 -4.86 15.26
C VAL A 89 -23.68 -5.16 16.70
N ASP A 90 -23.29 -4.33 17.65
CA ASP A 90 -23.73 -4.48 19.03
C ASP A 90 -25.07 -3.78 19.31
N ASP A 91 -25.59 -3.97 20.53
CA ASP A 91 -26.89 -3.41 20.95
C ASP A 91 -26.90 -1.88 21.00
N GLN A 92 -25.72 -1.23 20.98
CA GLN A 92 -25.55 0.22 20.99
C GLN A 92 -25.37 0.79 19.57
N GLY A 93 -25.42 -0.06 18.54
CA GLY A 93 -25.24 0.32 17.14
C GLY A 93 -23.78 0.54 16.73
N LEU A 94 -22.81 0.11 17.54
CA LEU A 94 -21.40 0.11 17.16
C LEU A 94 -21.13 -1.06 16.21
N ILE A 95 -20.59 -0.76 15.04
CA ILE A 95 -20.28 -1.75 14.02
C ILE A 95 -18.83 -2.18 14.21
N CYS A 96 -18.62 -3.50 14.32
CA CYS A 96 -17.31 -4.12 14.31
C CYS A 96 -17.09 -4.84 12.97
N MET A 97 -16.05 -4.43 12.25
CA MET A 97 -15.58 -5.11 11.06
C MET A 97 -14.25 -5.77 11.35
N LYS A 98 -14.21 -7.09 11.16
CA LYS A 98 -13.02 -7.91 11.37
C LYS A 98 -12.65 -8.66 10.10
N SER A 99 -11.41 -8.46 9.65
CA SER A 99 -10.82 -9.27 8.59
C SER A 99 -9.76 -10.16 9.21
N GLN A 100 -10.04 -11.45 9.29
CA GLN A 100 -9.18 -12.46 9.89
C GLN A 100 -8.52 -13.30 8.80
N SER A 101 -7.21 -13.48 8.89
CA SER A 101 -6.46 -14.37 8.01
C SER A 101 -5.30 -15.04 8.74
N THR A 102 -4.69 -16.05 8.10
CA THR A 102 -3.45 -16.67 8.59
C THR A 102 -2.27 -15.72 8.66
N PHE A 103 -2.34 -14.56 7.98
CA PHE A 103 -1.26 -13.58 7.94
C PHE A 103 -1.44 -12.47 8.97
N LYS A 104 -2.59 -11.79 8.94
CA LYS A 104 -2.89 -10.67 9.83
C LYS A 104 -4.38 -10.63 10.09
N THR A 105 -4.75 -10.33 11.33
CA THR A 105 -6.13 -10.01 11.70
C THR A 105 -6.22 -8.52 11.92
N THR A 106 -7.20 -7.88 11.29
CA THR A 106 -7.52 -6.47 11.47
C THR A 106 -8.93 -6.34 12.01
N GLU A 107 -9.13 -5.44 12.95
CA GLU A 107 -10.41 -5.18 13.60
C GLU A 107 -10.59 -3.67 13.71
N ILE A 108 -11.72 -3.17 13.20
CA ILE A 108 -12.13 -1.77 13.33
C ILE A 108 -13.51 -1.73 13.97
N LYS A 109 -13.71 -0.76 14.88
CA LYS A 109 -15.00 -0.48 15.52
C LYS A 109 -15.35 0.96 15.25
N PHE A 110 -16.53 1.19 14.68
CA PHE A 110 -16.94 2.52 14.23
C PHE A 110 -18.45 2.68 14.30
N LYS A 111 -18.89 3.94 14.23
CA LYS A 111 -20.28 4.31 14.01
C LYS A 111 -20.43 4.83 12.58
N LEU A 112 -21.61 4.63 12.00
CA LEU A 112 -21.89 5.15 10.67
C LEU A 112 -21.87 6.67 10.68
N ASN A 113 -21.33 7.26 9.61
CA ASN A 113 -21.21 8.70 9.39
C ASN A 113 -20.30 9.45 10.38
N GLU A 114 -19.55 8.73 11.22
CA GLU A 114 -18.56 9.32 12.13
C GLU A 114 -17.14 9.00 11.64
N ALA A 115 -16.28 10.02 11.60
CA ALA A 115 -14.88 9.86 11.25
C ALA A 115 -14.09 9.27 12.41
N PHE A 116 -13.17 8.34 12.11
CA PHE A 116 -12.28 7.74 13.10
C PHE A 116 -10.89 7.51 12.52
N GLU A 117 -9.89 7.35 13.38
CA GLU A 117 -8.55 6.95 12.97
C GLU A 117 -8.48 5.44 12.74
N GLU A 118 -8.01 5.04 11.57
CA GLU A 118 -7.81 3.64 11.19
C GLU A 118 -6.33 3.39 10.88
N THR A 119 -5.77 2.31 11.43
CA THR A 119 -4.52 1.75 10.93
C THR A 119 -4.84 0.55 10.06
N THR A 120 -4.63 0.71 8.76
CA THR A 120 -4.94 -0.30 7.74
C THR A 120 -3.99 -1.51 7.80
N ALA A 121 -4.35 -2.61 7.14
CA ALA A 121 -3.54 -3.84 7.13
C ALA A 121 -2.11 -3.65 6.60
N ASP A 122 -1.91 -2.68 5.70
CA ASP A 122 -0.63 -2.27 5.13
C ASP A 122 0.02 -1.09 5.88
N ASP A 123 -0.39 -0.87 7.13
CA ASP A 123 0.19 0.04 8.11
C ASP A 123 0.12 1.54 7.72
N ARG A 124 -0.82 1.90 6.84
CA ARG A 124 -1.19 3.32 6.64
C ARG A 124 -2.10 3.76 7.78
N LYS A 125 -1.80 4.94 8.35
CA LYS A 125 -2.69 5.69 9.24
C LYS A 125 -3.60 6.55 8.38
N THR A 126 -4.90 6.33 8.47
CA THR A 126 -5.91 7.02 7.67
C THR A 126 -7.00 7.61 8.56
N THR A 127 -7.62 8.69 8.12
CA THR A 127 -8.92 9.10 8.63
C THR A 127 -9.98 8.39 7.79
N THR A 128 -10.84 7.62 8.45
CA THR A 128 -11.84 6.78 7.78
C THR A 128 -13.24 7.20 8.20
N VAL A 129 -14.14 7.28 7.23
CA VAL A 129 -15.59 7.43 7.44
C VAL A 129 -16.30 6.28 6.75
N VAL A 130 -17.28 5.68 7.41
CA VAL A 130 -18.12 4.63 6.82
C VAL A 130 -19.57 5.10 6.77
N THR A 131 -20.16 5.12 5.57
CA THR A 131 -21.57 5.47 5.34
C THR A 131 -22.34 4.27 4.78
N LEU A 132 -23.67 4.26 4.95
CA LEU A 132 -24.55 3.26 4.37
C LEU A 132 -25.51 3.98 3.41
N GLU A 133 -25.34 3.77 2.11
CA GLU A 133 -26.08 4.45 1.06
C GLU A 133 -26.67 3.42 0.09
N ASN A 134 -27.99 3.45 -0.11
CA ASN A 134 -28.70 2.54 -1.03
C ASN A 134 -28.39 1.05 -0.79
N GLY A 135 -28.22 0.65 0.48
CA GLY A 135 -27.87 -0.72 0.85
C GLY A 135 -26.40 -1.10 0.61
N LYS A 136 -25.56 -0.14 0.22
CA LYS A 136 -24.11 -0.31 0.06
C LYS A 136 -23.37 0.35 1.21
N LEU A 137 -22.41 -0.37 1.77
CA LEU A 137 -21.51 0.16 2.80
C LEU A 137 -20.30 0.82 2.11
N LEU A 138 -20.20 2.14 2.21
CA LEU A 138 -19.13 2.94 1.61
C LEU A 138 -18.13 3.32 2.69
N GLN A 139 -16.91 2.82 2.59
CA GLN A 139 -15.79 3.16 3.46
C GLN A 139 -14.83 4.07 2.68
N LYS A 140 -14.67 5.31 3.13
CA LYS A 140 -13.76 6.29 2.55
C LYS A 140 -12.58 6.49 3.48
N GLN A 141 -11.37 6.21 3.00
CA GLN A 141 -10.13 6.41 3.76
C GLN A 141 -9.31 7.53 3.11
N THR A 142 -8.87 8.48 3.92
CA THR A 142 -8.03 9.60 3.47
C THR A 142 -6.72 9.65 4.25
N TRP A 143 -5.61 9.91 3.56
CA TRP A 143 -4.28 10.08 4.15
C TRP A 143 -3.37 10.85 3.20
N ASP A 144 -2.49 11.72 3.70
CA ASP A 144 -1.49 12.45 2.89
C ASP A 144 -2.05 13.09 1.61
N GLY A 145 -3.28 13.62 1.65
CA GLY A 145 -3.98 14.20 0.50
C GLY A 145 -4.47 13.19 -0.55
N LYS A 146 -4.37 11.89 -0.28
CA LYS A 146 -4.87 10.78 -1.10
C LYS A 146 -6.17 10.23 -0.51
N GLU A 147 -6.95 9.59 -1.37
CA GLU A 147 -8.24 9.01 -1.03
C GLU A 147 -8.44 7.66 -1.71
N THR A 148 -8.92 6.67 -0.96
CA THR A 148 -9.42 5.40 -1.49
C THR A 148 -10.84 5.16 -0.99
N THR A 149 -11.64 4.50 -1.83
CA THR A 149 -13.02 4.14 -1.51
C THR A 149 -13.19 2.64 -1.59
N LEU A 150 -13.80 2.06 -0.55
CA LEU A 150 -14.14 0.66 -0.46
C LEU A 150 -15.66 0.54 -0.37
N GLU A 151 -16.27 0.06 -1.43
CA GLU A 151 -17.71 -0.16 -1.53
C GLU A 151 -17.99 -1.64 -1.27
N ARG A 152 -18.94 -1.94 -0.39
CA ARG A 152 -19.38 -3.31 -0.12
C ARG A 152 -20.88 -3.42 -0.33
N GLU A 153 -21.29 -4.35 -1.18
CA GLU A 153 -22.70 -4.62 -1.46
C GLU A 153 -22.97 -6.12 -1.44
N VAL A 154 -24.20 -6.49 -1.05
CA VAL A 154 -24.65 -7.88 -1.10
C VAL A 154 -25.50 -8.08 -2.36
N THR A 155 -25.06 -8.98 -3.23
CA THR A 155 -25.75 -9.33 -4.47
C THR A 155 -25.75 -10.84 -4.61
N ASP A 156 -26.92 -11.44 -4.87
CA ASP A 156 -27.09 -12.89 -5.04
C ASP A 156 -26.50 -13.73 -3.90
N GLY A 157 -26.66 -13.26 -2.65
CA GLY A 157 -26.13 -13.93 -1.45
C GLY A 157 -24.61 -13.89 -1.31
N LYS A 158 -23.91 -13.12 -2.16
CA LYS A 158 -22.47 -12.87 -2.10
C LYS A 158 -22.21 -11.44 -1.68
N LEU A 159 -21.15 -11.22 -0.91
CA LEU A 159 -20.67 -9.88 -0.59
C LEU A 159 -19.61 -9.49 -1.63
N ILE A 160 -19.89 -8.48 -2.43
CA ILE A 160 -18.96 -7.92 -3.42
C ILE A 160 -18.32 -6.68 -2.79
N ALA A 161 -17.00 -6.72 -2.64
CA ALA A 161 -16.19 -5.62 -2.15
C ALA A 161 -15.37 -5.02 -3.29
N THR A 162 -15.63 -3.76 -3.64
CA THR A 162 -14.94 -3.02 -4.69
C THR A 162 -14.09 -1.93 -4.06
N CYS A 163 -12.77 -2.02 -4.25
CA CYS A 163 -11.80 -1.01 -3.82
C CYS A 163 -11.39 -0.16 -5.02
N LYS A 164 -11.51 1.17 -4.90
CA LYS A 164 -11.15 2.14 -5.94
C LYS A 164 -10.08 3.10 -5.40
N MET A 165 -9.09 3.38 -6.23
CA MET A 165 -7.98 4.30 -5.91
C MET A 165 -7.56 5.00 -7.21
N GLY A 166 -8.05 6.22 -7.42
CA GLY A 166 -7.96 6.88 -8.73
C GLY A 166 -8.60 6.02 -9.82
N ASP A 167 -7.86 5.75 -10.90
CA ASP A 167 -8.33 4.92 -12.02
C ASP A 167 -8.19 3.41 -11.78
N VAL A 168 -7.64 2.99 -10.63
CA VAL A 168 -7.42 1.57 -10.33
C VAL A 168 -8.59 1.01 -9.53
N VAL A 169 -9.15 -0.10 -10.02
CA VAL A 169 -10.26 -0.81 -9.39
C VAL A 169 -9.87 -2.26 -9.10
N ALA A 170 -10.17 -2.73 -7.90
CA ALA A 170 -10.02 -4.13 -7.50
C ALA A 170 -11.32 -4.66 -6.89
N VAL A 171 -11.73 -5.86 -7.29
CA VAL A 171 -12.97 -6.49 -6.80
C VAL A 171 -12.63 -7.79 -6.08
N ARG A 172 -13.19 -7.98 -4.88
CA ARG A 172 -13.15 -9.24 -4.12
C ARG A 172 -14.58 -9.69 -3.83
N THR A 173 -14.85 -10.96 -4.09
CA THR A 173 -16.15 -11.58 -3.82
C THR A 173 -16.02 -12.54 -2.64
N TYR A 174 -16.91 -12.39 -1.67
CA TYR A 174 -17.03 -13.28 -0.50
C TYR A 174 -18.33 -14.06 -0.61
N VAL A 175 -18.26 -15.33 -0.20
CA VAL A 175 -19.42 -16.20 -0.05
C VAL A 175 -19.68 -16.38 1.45
N LYS A 176 -20.95 -16.46 1.84
CA LYS A 176 -21.32 -16.78 3.22
C LYS A 176 -20.76 -18.16 3.58
N GLU A 177 -20.10 -18.27 4.72
CA GLU A 177 -19.67 -19.56 5.26
C GLU A 177 -20.92 -20.39 5.61
N ALA A 178 -20.89 -21.67 5.25
CA ALA A 178 -22.03 -22.59 5.39
C ALA A 178 -22.22 -23.08 6.83
#